data_AF-A0A7C7NI36-F1
#
_entry.id   AF-A0A7C7NI36-F1
#
_cell.length_a   1.000
_cell.length_b   1.000
_cell.length_c   1.000
_cell.angle_alpha   90.00
_cell.angle_beta   90.00
_cell.angle_gamma   90.00
#
_symmetry.space_group_name_H-M   'P 1'
#
loop_
_entity.id
_entity.type
_entity.pdbx_description
1 polymer ?
#
loop_
_entity_poly.entity_id
_entity_poly.type
_entity_poly.pdbx_seq_one_letter_code
_entity_poly.pdbx_strand_id
1 'polypeptide(L)'
;MSEIGLNKLKRLGYQFWSSKSPQENLSEESIVFYVLGHKTLITGKLKEFNEYPRIISSISRILGLTDNEIRKIDKSESSVNEFNLVIDFAQELSFKTKKTIKFDSLKLLIKDKGLKESFYKELRGLN
;
A
#
# COMPACT_ATOMS: atom_id res chain seq x y z
N MET A 1 12.60 -1.45 -19.82
CA MET A 1 13.45 -0.71 -20.78
C MET A 1 14.53 -1.67 -21.28
N SER A 2 14.92 -1.57 -22.55
CA SER A 2 16.06 -2.35 -23.06
C SER A 2 17.37 -1.82 -22.48
N GLU A 3 18.35 -2.71 -22.35
CA GLU A 3 19.70 -2.42 -21.85
C GLU A 3 20.40 -1.29 -22.64
N ILE A 4 20.14 -1.25 -23.96
CA ILE A 4 20.62 -0.21 -24.88
C ILE A 4 20.08 1.17 -24.48
N GLY A 5 18.81 1.26 -24.08
CA GLY A 5 18.19 2.52 -23.65
C GLY A 5 18.80 3.06 -22.36
N LEU A 6 19.10 2.18 -21.40
CA LEU A 6 19.73 2.56 -20.13
C LEU A 6 21.15 3.10 -20.33
N ASN A 7 21.93 2.46 -21.20
CA ASN A 7 23.31 2.89 -21.49
C ASN A 7 23.36 4.24 -22.20
N LYS A 8 22.39 4.54 -23.07
CA LYS A 8 22.29 5.85 -23.72
C LYS A 8 22.04 6.97 -22.69
N LEU A 9 21.18 6.73 -21.71
CA LEU A 9 20.86 7.71 -20.67
C LEU A 9 22.02 7.94 -19.70
N LYS A 10 22.74 6.87 -19.30
CA LYS A 10 23.96 7.01 -18.48
C LYS A 10 25.04 7.85 -19.17
N ARG A 11 25.23 7.68 -20.49
CA ARG A 11 26.16 8.51 -21.29
C ARG A 11 25.79 10.00 -21.33
N LEU A 12 24.51 10.33 -21.13
CA LEU A 12 24.02 11.70 -21.09
C LEU A 12 24.08 12.32 -19.68
N GLY A 13 24.73 11.64 -18.73
CA GLY A 13 24.93 12.16 -17.37
C GLY A 13 23.77 11.91 -16.41
N TYR A 14 22.74 11.17 -16.82
CA TYR A 14 21.65 10.79 -15.91
C TYR A 14 22.14 9.76 -14.89
N GLN A 15 22.04 10.11 -13.61
CA GLN A 15 22.26 9.17 -12.50
C GLN A 15 20.93 8.55 -12.09
N PHE A 16 20.87 7.22 -12.14
CA PHE A 16 19.70 6.46 -11.72
C PHE A 16 19.94 5.90 -10.32
N TRP A 17 19.05 6.23 -9.40
CA TRP A 17 19.00 5.57 -8.10
C TRP A 17 18.20 4.29 -8.28
N SER A 18 18.87 3.14 -8.23
CA SER A 18 18.19 1.88 -7.97
C SER A 18 17.96 1.80 -6.46
N SER A 19 16.71 1.67 -6.02
CA SER A 19 16.46 1.27 -4.64
C SER A 19 17.07 -0.11 -4.43
N LYS A 20 18.22 -0.18 -3.75
CA LYS A 20 18.64 -1.42 -3.10
C LYS A 20 17.72 -1.61 -1.89
N SER A 21 16.50 -2.06 -2.13
CA SER A 21 15.79 -2.76 -1.06
C SER A 21 16.58 -4.04 -0.80
N PRO A 22 16.90 -4.39 0.46
CA PRO A 22 17.30 -5.74 0.76
C PRO A 22 16.16 -6.62 0.24
N GLN A 23 16.45 -7.46 -0.76
CA GLN A 23 15.58 -8.60 -1.02
C GLN A 23 15.78 -9.53 0.18
N GLU A 24 15.10 -9.23 1.28
CA GLU A 24 14.62 -10.29 2.12
C GLU A 24 13.84 -11.21 1.18
N ASN A 25 14.18 -12.49 1.19
CA ASN A 25 13.41 -13.55 0.55
C ASN A 25 12.05 -13.64 1.25
N LEU A 26 11.23 -12.60 1.10
CA LEU A 26 9.86 -12.55 1.55
C LEU A 26 9.11 -13.41 0.56
N SER A 27 8.74 -14.60 1.02
CA SER A 27 7.80 -15.51 0.36
C SER A 27 6.74 -14.72 -0.41
N GLU A 28 6.41 -15.16 -1.63
CA GLU A 28 5.40 -14.56 -2.52
C GLU A 28 4.03 -14.36 -1.85
N GLU A 29 3.81 -14.98 -0.67
CA GLU A 29 2.58 -14.93 0.12
C GLU A 29 2.65 -14.04 1.38
N SER A 30 3.73 -13.28 1.58
CA SER A 30 3.86 -12.43 2.77
C SER A 30 2.80 -11.32 2.79
N ILE A 31 1.95 -11.34 3.83
CA ILE A 31 1.04 -10.23 4.14
C ILE A 31 1.85 -9.10 4.76
N VAL A 32 1.58 -7.87 4.33
CA VAL A 32 2.18 -6.65 4.88
C VAL A 32 1.14 -5.74 5.48
N PHE A 33 1.57 -4.97 6.47
CA PHE A 33 0.74 -4.07 7.25
C PHE A 33 1.33 -2.66 7.17
N TYR A 34 0.54 -1.71 6.67
CA TYR A 34 0.89 -0.30 6.63
C TYR A 34 -0.07 0.48 7.53
N VAL A 35 0.48 1.28 8.44
CA VAL A 35 -0.28 2.25 9.22
C VAL A 35 -0.10 3.61 8.57
N LEU A 36 -1.23 4.29 8.32
CA LEU A 36 -1.27 5.68 7.89
C LEU A 36 -1.66 6.55 9.11
N GLY A 37 -0.82 7.53 9.42
CA GLY A 37 -0.92 8.32 10.65
C GLY A 37 -0.88 7.42 11.87
N HIS A 38 -1.87 7.56 12.75
CA HIS A 38 -1.97 6.74 13.97
C HIS A 38 -3.17 5.79 14.00
N LYS A 39 -4.05 5.79 12.99
CA LYS A 39 -5.38 5.18 13.16
C LYS A 39 -5.93 4.41 11.95
N THR A 40 -5.24 4.40 10.81
CA THR A 40 -5.70 3.65 9.62
C THR A 40 -4.72 2.54 9.31
N LEU A 41 -5.20 1.29 9.29
CA LEU A 41 -4.44 0.12 8.89
C LEU A 41 -4.79 -0.26 7.45
N ILE A 42 -3.77 -0.54 6.64
CA ILE A 42 -3.89 -1.14 5.32
C ILE A 42 -3.14 -2.47 5.33
N THR A 43 -3.80 -3.55 4.94
CA THR A 43 -3.21 -4.89 4.88
C THR A 43 -3.45 -5.54 3.53
N GLY A 44 -2.53 -6.39 3.08
CA GLY A 44 -2.61 -7.09 1.79
C GLY A 44 -1.33 -7.84 1.46
N LYS A 45 -1.33 -8.53 0.31
CA LYS A 45 -0.17 -9.31 -0.15
C LYS A 45 0.94 -8.39 -0.64
N LEU A 46 2.18 -8.60 -0.19
CA LEU A 46 3.35 -7.81 -0.58
C LEU A 46 3.51 -7.73 -2.11
N LYS A 47 3.29 -8.85 -2.80
CA LYS A 47 3.39 -8.93 -4.26
C LYS A 47 2.48 -7.91 -4.95
N GLU A 48 1.26 -7.73 -4.45
CA GLU A 48 0.32 -6.77 -5.04
C GLU A 48 0.74 -5.32 -4.77
N PHE A 49 1.24 -5.00 -3.58
CA PHE A 49 1.77 -3.67 -3.30
C PHE A 49 3.02 -3.34 -4.12
N ASN A 50 3.84 -4.35 -4.43
CA ASN A 50 4.97 -4.20 -5.35
C ASN A 50 4.52 -3.94 -6.81
N GLU A 51 3.42 -4.55 -7.25
CA GLU A 51 2.82 -4.27 -8.56
C GLU A 51 2.21 -2.87 -8.65
N TYR A 52 1.65 -2.36 -7.55
CA TYR A 52 0.96 -1.06 -7.48
C TYR A 52 1.57 -0.13 -6.40
N PRO A 53 2.83 0.29 -6.52
CA PRO A 53 3.59 0.95 -5.45
C PRO A 53 3.03 2.31 -5.02
N ARG A 54 2.19 2.95 -5.86
CA ARG A 54 1.63 4.27 -5.58
C ARG A 54 0.34 4.24 -4.76
N ILE A 55 -0.24 3.06 -4.51
CA ILE A 55 -1.58 2.98 -3.93
C ILE A 55 -1.62 3.47 -2.48
N ILE A 56 -0.60 3.15 -1.68
CA ILE A 56 -0.52 3.56 -0.27
C ILE A 56 -0.44 5.08 -0.17
N SER A 57 0.46 5.72 -0.93
CA SER A 57 0.54 7.18 -1.03
C SER A 57 -0.75 7.82 -1.57
N SER A 58 -1.43 7.16 -2.51
CA SER A 58 -2.71 7.67 -3.06
C SER A 58 -3.80 7.68 -1.99
N ILE A 59 -3.91 6.61 -1.20
CA ILE A 59 -4.86 6.52 -0.08
C ILE A 59 -4.49 7.54 1.00
N SER A 60 -3.20 7.64 1.35
CA SER A 60 -2.69 8.62 2.33
C SER A 60 -3.10 10.05 1.97
N ARG A 61 -2.89 10.46 0.71
CA ARG A 61 -3.29 11.80 0.22
C ARG A 61 -4.79 12.03 0.24
N ILE A 62 -5.61 11.01 -0.07
CA ILE A 62 -7.06 11.12 0.02
C ILE A 62 -7.50 11.37 1.47
N LEU A 63 -6.82 10.74 2.42
CA LEU A 63 -7.04 10.93 3.86
C LEU A 63 -6.39 12.23 4.42
N GLY A 64 -5.85 13.10 3.56
CA GLY A 64 -5.22 14.35 3.98
C GLY A 64 -3.88 14.17 4.71
N LEU A 65 -3.25 13.00 4.61
CA LEU A 65 -2.00 12.66 5.27
C LEU A 65 -0.79 12.86 4.33
N THR A 66 0.37 13.05 4.95
CA THR A 66 1.67 13.15 4.28
C THR A 66 2.36 11.79 4.17
N ASP A 67 3.28 11.64 3.22
CA ASP A 67 4.02 10.38 3.04
C ASP A 67 4.90 10.01 4.26
N ASN A 68 5.26 10.99 5.11
CA ASN A 68 6.00 10.77 6.36
C ASN A 68 5.18 10.07 7.46
N GLU A 69 3.86 10.00 7.28
CA GLU A 69 2.94 9.36 8.22
C GLU A 69 2.66 7.90 7.84
N ILE A 70 3.40 7.34 6.89
CA ILE A 70 3.27 5.97 6.43
C ILE A 70 4.31 5.11 7.14
N ARG A 71 3.87 4.16 7.97
CA ARG A 71 4.76 3.23 8.68
C ARG A 71 4.39 1.78 8.37
N LYS A 72 5.35 0.96 7.97
CA LYS A 72 5.18 -0.49 7.90
C LYS A 72 5.32 -1.07 9.32
N ILE A 73 4.39 -1.92 9.72
CA ILE A 73 4.39 -2.60 11.03
C ILE A 73 4.38 -4.12 10.85
N ASP A 74 4.65 -4.85 11.92
CA ASP A 74 4.52 -6.31 11.94
C ASP A 74 3.11 -6.77 12.34
N LYS A 75 2.87 -8.08 12.26
CA LYS A 75 1.57 -8.69 12.60
C LYS A 75 1.26 -8.62 14.10
N SER A 76 2.27 -8.64 14.96
CA SER A 76 2.09 -8.54 16.41
C SER A 76 1.57 -7.16 16.79
N GLU A 77 2.17 -6.09 16.25
CA GLU A 77 1.77 -4.72 16.46
C GLU A 77 0.36 -4.45 15.91
N SER A 78 0.00 -5.06 14.77
CA SER A 78 -1.35 -4.91 14.19
C SER A 78 -2.45 -5.62 15.00
N SER A 79 -2.09 -6.61 15.82
CA SER A 79 -3.06 -7.34 16.66
C SER A 79 -3.38 -6.64 17.98
N VAL A 80 -2.45 -5.81 18.47
CA VAL A 80 -2.57 -5.15 19.78
C VAL A 80 -3.24 -3.78 19.66
N ASN A 81 -2.99 -3.07 18.56
CA ASN A 81 -3.49 -1.71 18.35
C ASN A 81 -4.98 -1.68 17.98
N GLU A 82 -5.67 -0.61 18.39
CA GLU A 82 -7.02 -0.29 17.92
C GLU A 82 -6.95 0.71 16.77
N PHE A 83 -7.62 0.40 15.66
CA PHE A 83 -7.66 1.24 14.47
C PHE A 83 -9.03 1.88 14.27
N ASN A 84 -9.09 3.12 13.81
CA ASN A 84 -10.36 3.73 13.40
C ASN A 84 -10.87 3.12 12.09
N LEU A 85 -9.95 2.80 11.18
CA LEU A 85 -10.25 2.27 9.86
C LEU A 85 -9.27 1.15 9.52
N VAL A 86 -9.78 0.04 9.01
CA VAL A 86 -8.99 -1.03 8.40
C VAL A 86 -9.41 -1.17 6.94
N ILE A 87 -8.43 -1.12 6.03
CA ILE A 87 -8.59 -1.42 4.61
C ILE A 87 -7.87 -2.75 4.37
N ASP A 88 -8.63 -3.81 4.16
CA ASP A 88 -8.14 -5.19 4.14
C ASP A 88 -8.24 -5.80 2.74
N PHE A 89 -7.08 -5.92 2.08
CA PHE A 89 -6.90 -6.63 0.80
C PHE A 89 -6.40 -8.07 0.99
N ALA A 90 -6.18 -8.53 2.23
CA ALA A 90 -5.76 -9.90 2.52
C ALA A 90 -6.94 -10.81 2.88
N GLN A 91 -8.02 -10.25 3.45
CA GLN A 91 -9.22 -10.94 3.96
C GLN A 91 -9.00 -11.95 5.09
N GLU A 92 -7.75 -12.24 5.45
CA GLU A 92 -7.39 -13.33 6.33
C GLU A 92 -7.41 -12.99 7.82
N LEU A 93 -7.64 -11.72 8.19
CA LEU A 93 -7.36 -11.23 9.54
C LEU A 93 -8.54 -10.46 10.15
N SER A 94 -8.66 -10.59 11.47
CA SER A 94 -9.58 -9.83 12.29
C SER A 94 -8.79 -8.81 13.11
N PHE A 95 -9.25 -7.56 13.10
CA PHE A 95 -8.58 -6.43 13.75
C PHE A 95 -9.54 -5.72 14.68
N LYS A 96 -9.01 -5.15 15.77
CA LYS A 96 -9.78 -4.25 16.63
C LYS A 96 -10.00 -2.93 15.90
N THR A 97 -11.20 -2.72 15.36
CA THR A 97 -11.49 -1.51 14.59
C THR A 97 -12.95 -1.08 14.63
N LYS A 98 -13.16 0.22 14.43
CA LYS A 98 -14.50 0.83 14.28
C LYS A 98 -15.11 0.59 12.91
N LYS A 99 -14.28 0.51 11.86
CA LYS A 99 -14.73 0.34 10.47
C LYS A 99 -13.73 -0.49 9.67
N THR A 100 -14.25 -1.46 8.94
CA THR A 100 -13.45 -2.30 8.03
C THR A 100 -14.00 -2.20 6.61
N ILE A 101 -13.12 -1.97 5.64
CA ILE A 101 -13.42 -2.06 4.21
C ILE A 101 -12.60 -3.23 3.67
N LYS A 102 -13.27 -4.26 3.13
CA LYS A 102 -12.62 -5.48 2.61
C LYS A 102 -12.64 -5.52 1.09
N PHE A 103 -11.57 -6.03 0.51
CA PHE A 103 -11.43 -6.27 -0.93
C PHE A 103 -10.84 -7.65 -1.18
N ASP A 104 -11.22 -8.31 -2.26
CA ASP A 104 -10.65 -9.62 -2.64
C ASP A 104 -9.17 -9.52 -3.03
N SER A 105 -8.79 -8.39 -3.61
CA SER A 105 -7.41 -8.05 -3.94
C SER A 105 -7.26 -6.57 -4.21
N LEU A 106 -6.04 -6.07 -4.10
CA LEU A 106 -5.66 -4.74 -4.56
C LEU A 106 -5.86 -4.62 -6.08
N LYS A 107 -5.55 -5.70 -6.82
CA LYS A 107 -5.73 -5.76 -8.27
C LYS A 107 -7.18 -5.48 -8.69
N LEU A 108 -8.16 -6.02 -7.95
CA LEU A 108 -9.58 -5.77 -8.20
C LEU A 108 -9.89 -4.27 -8.06
N LEU A 109 -9.48 -3.66 -6.95
CA LEU A 109 -9.66 -2.22 -6.71
C LEU A 109 -9.03 -1.36 -7.81
N ILE A 110 -7.85 -1.74 -8.33
CA ILE A 110 -7.17 -0.97 -9.36
C ILE A 110 -7.83 -1.11 -10.74
N LYS A 111 -8.30 -2.32 -11.08
CA LYS A 111 -8.85 -2.61 -12.42
C LYS A 111 -10.29 -2.17 -12.59
N ASP A 112 -11.10 -2.20 -11.53
CA ASP A 112 -12.49 -1.77 -11.59
C ASP A 112 -12.61 -0.27 -11.29
N LYS A 113 -12.93 0.50 -12.34
CA LYS A 113 -13.07 1.96 -12.24
C LYS A 113 -14.22 2.38 -11.31
N GLY A 114 -15.36 1.69 -11.36
CA GLY A 114 -16.53 2.01 -10.53
C GLY A 114 -16.26 1.74 -9.06
N LEU A 115 -15.65 0.59 -8.77
CA LEU A 115 -15.22 0.22 -7.42
C LEU A 115 -14.21 1.23 -6.86
N LYS A 116 -13.22 1.61 -7.67
CA LYS A 116 -12.21 2.60 -7.29
C LYS A 116 -12.79 3.97 -6.98
N GLU A 117 -13.71 4.45 -7.82
CA GLU A 117 -14.39 5.72 -7.60
C GLU A 117 -15.26 5.70 -6.34
N SER A 118 -16.01 4.62 -6.12
CA SER A 118 -16.82 4.42 -4.91
C SER A 118 -15.94 4.43 -3.66
N PHE A 119 -14.86 3.64 -3.67
CA PHE A 119 -13.90 3.57 -2.57
C PHE A 119 -13.28 4.93 -2.25
N TYR A 120 -12.83 5.68 -3.27
CA TYR A 120 -12.24 7.00 -3.04
C TYR A 120 -13.26 8.03 -2.55
N LYS A 121 -14.53 7.95 -2.99
CA LYS A 121 -15.60 8.78 -2.43
C LYS A 121 -15.85 8.46 -0.96
N GLU A 122 -15.89 7.17 -0.62
CA GLU A 122 -16.05 6.73 0.76
C GLU A 122 -14.91 7.22 1.65
N LEU A 123 -13.65 7.10 1.20
CA LEU A 123 -12.49 7.61 1.94
C LEU A 123 -12.55 9.13 2.15
N ARG A 124 -12.99 9.89 1.14
CA ARG A 124 -13.15 11.36 1.28
C ARG A 124 -14.21 11.74 2.30
N GLY A 125 -15.23 10.92 2.49
CA GLY A 125 -16.27 11.13 3.50
C GLY A 125 -15.82 10.81 4.94
N LEU A 126 -14.59 10.32 5.13
CA LEU A 126 -14.00 10.05 6.44
C LEU A 126 -13.12 11.20 6.97
N ASN A 127 -12.82 12.19 6.11
CA ASN A 127 -12.09 13.41 6.49
C ASN A 127 -13.04 14.48 7.02
#